data_AF-V5U0J0-F1
#
_entry.id   AF-V5U0J0-F1
#
_cell.length_a   1.000
_cell.length_b   1.000
_cell.length_c   1.000
_cell.angle_alpha   90.00
_cell.angle_beta   90.00
_cell.angle_gamma   90.00
#
_symmetry.space_group_name_H-M   'P 1'
#
loop_
_entity.id
_entity.type
_entity.pdbx_description
1 polymer ?
#
loop_
_entity_poly.entity_id
_entity_poly.type
_entity_poly.pdbx_seq_one_letter_code
_entity_poly.pdbx_strand_id
1 'polypeptide(L)'
;MLDFIRDILASFRQASLERVRSPFLGAFVFSWLGFNWPMLAILFFSKREIEKRLVYIGDNFGIETFIIGPLCTSALIALLLPQINKLVTKIQDKPNTDTVEMSLESKIKIGKKQQEIAEIEARKKLAEKKEERNIEEGIQQIKKEHEEAIRDINFARQQYKDISSKLTDAAKTIAESQSQLSVEKEARVKTEKELISVNERLKVATEKLISANNDNNKAKVEMDVLKREFNDLRIQIQEVSSYNQHLLNELNFVSEKIPHIIRLKNIDGKIEVVFYKYNYEKIMKAIHSSNELTDLEKDAFLSLTGLDFSDPSIKERPSHLNTQERIINNEKKEIIKDRN
;
A
#
# COMPACT_ATOMS: atom_id res chain seq x y z
N MET A 1 -120.94 -52.56 32.46
CA MET A 1 -120.78 -54.03 32.25
C MET A 1 -119.35 -54.37 31.85
N LEU A 2 -118.80 -53.76 30.78
CA LEU A 2 -117.39 -53.92 30.40
C LEU A 2 -116.40 -53.44 31.48
N ASP A 3 -116.70 -52.34 32.17
CA ASP A 3 -115.82 -51.83 33.24
C ASP A 3 -115.79 -52.76 34.47
N PHE A 4 -116.90 -53.41 34.80
CA PHE A 4 -116.96 -54.42 35.86
C PHE A 4 -116.15 -55.67 35.50
N ILE A 5 -116.22 -56.13 34.24
CA ILE A 5 -115.40 -57.24 33.75
C ILE A 5 -113.93 -56.82 33.72
N ARG A 6 -113.61 -55.59 33.33
CA ARG A 6 -112.25 -55.05 33.32
C ARG A 6 -111.68 -54.94 34.74
N ASP A 7 -112.48 -54.50 35.71
CA ASP A 7 -112.07 -54.38 37.11
C ASP A 7 -111.95 -55.74 37.80
N ILE A 8 -112.81 -56.71 37.48
CA ILE A 8 -112.64 -58.11 37.89
C ILE A 8 -111.39 -58.70 37.26
N LEU A 9 -111.15 -58.49 35.97
CA LEU A 9 -109.95 -58.99 35.29
C LEU A 9 -108.69 -58.31 35.81
N ALA A 10 -108.73 -57.02 36.14
CA ALA A 10 -107.61 -56.29 36.72
C ALA A 10 -107.31 -56.77 38.15
N SER A 11 -108.34 -56.93 38.98
CA SER A 11 -108.22 -57.44 40.35
C SER A 11 -107.80 -58.91 40.37
N PHE A 12 -108.34 -59.73 39.47
CA PHE A 12 -107.93 -61.12 39.27
C PHE A 12 -106.50 -61.20 38.75
N ARG A 13 -106.12 -60.34 37.79
CA ARG A 13 -104.75 -60.27 37.26
C ARG A 13 -103.77 -59.85 38.35
N GLN A 14 -104.12 -58.92 39.23
CA GLN A 14 -103.25 -58.45 40.30
C GLN A 14 -103.12 -59.47 41.44
N ALA A 15 -104.24 -60.07 41.88
CA ALA A 15 -104.23 -61.17 42.85
C ALA A 15 -103.57 -62.44 42.31
N SER A 16 -103.74 -62.71 41.01
CA SER A 16 -103.05 -63.81 40.33
C SER A 16 -101.58 -63.50 40.10
N LEU A 17 -101.17 -62.28 39.76
CA LEU A 17 -99.74 -61.96 39.63
C LEU A 17 -98.99 -62.07 40.97
N GLU A 18 -99.63 -61.75 42.09
CA GLU A 18 -99.03 -61.89 43.42
C GLU A 18 -98.99 -63.35 43.93
N ARG A 19 -99.99 -64.19 43.59
CA ARG A 19 -100.08 -65.60 44.06
C ARG A 19 -99.62 -66.65 43.03
N VAL A 20 -99.57 -66.31 41.74
CA VAL A 20 -99.05 -67.11 40.60
C VAL A 20 -97.59 -66.75 40.32
N ARG A 21 -96.83 -66.39 41.36
CA ARG A 21 -95.36 -66.36 41.29
C ARG A 21 -94.76 -67.76 41.11
N SER A 22 -95.56 -68.80 41.32
CA SER A 22 -95.23 -70.18 40.97
C SER A 22 -95.64 -70.47 39.52
N PRO A 23 -94.69 -70.68 38.58
CA PRO A 23 -94.98 -71.04 37.19
C PRO A 23 -95.84 -72.30 37.07
N PHE A 24 -95.77 -73.15 38.09
CA PHE A 24 -96.58 -74.35 38.22
C PHE A 24 -98.08 -74.05 38.37
N LEU A 25 -98.44 -73.00 39.13
CA LEU A 25 -99.85 -72.69 39.38
C LEU A 25 -100.54 -72.18 38.10
N GLY A 26 -99.83 -71.39 37.29
CA GLY A 26 -100.34 -70.96 35.98
C GLY A 26 -100.55 -72.15 35.04
N ALA A 27 -99.54 -73.03 34.92
CA ALA A 27 -99.67 -74.26 34.14
C ALA A 27 -100.82 -75.16 34.64
N PHE A 28 -101.01 -75.24 35.97
CA PHE A 28 -102.10 -75.96 36.62
C PHE A 28 -103.47 -75.45 36.24
N VAL A 29 -103.70 -74.15 36.30
CA VAL A 29 -104.99 -73.56 35.91
C VAL A 29 -105.28 -73.83 34.43
N PHE A 30 -104.30 -73.65 33.53
CA PHE A 30 -104.50 -73.92 32.10
C PHE A 30 -104.74 -75.40 31.80
N SER A 31 -104.00 -76.30 32.45
CA SER A 31 -104.22 -77.72 32.29
C SER A 31 -105.55 -78.17 32.87
N TRP A 32 -105.94 -77.63 34.03
CA TRP A 32 -107.22 -77.92 34.66
C TRP A 32 -108.39 -77.46 33.79
N LEU A 33 -108.32 -76.26 33.21
CA LEU A 33 -109.31 -75.79 32.25
C LEU A 33 -109.36 -76.67 31.00
N GLY A 34 -108.21 -77.15 30.52
CA GLY A 34 -108.11 -78.03 29.34
C GLY A 34 -108.73 -79.41 29.56
N PHE A 35 -108.40 -80.09 30.65
CA PHE A 35 -108.95 -81.42 30.95
C PHE A 35 -110.43 -81.36 31.35
N ASN A 36 -110.84 -80.31 32.06
CA ASN A 36 -112.21 -80.15 32.57
C ASN A 36 -113.12 -79.32 31.64
N TRP A 37 -112.65 -79.03 30.42
CA TRP A 37 -113.42 -78.27 29.43
C TRP A 37 -114.81 -78.86 29.13
N PRO A 38 -115.03 -80.20 29.08
CA PRO A 38 -116.35 -80.75 28.80
C PRO A 38 -117.35 -80.44 29.92
N MET A 39 -116.89 -80.46 31.18
CA MET A 39 -117.72 -80.08 32.33
C MET A 39 -118.08 -78.60 32.27
N LEU A 40 -117.10 -77.72 32.01
CA LEU A 40 -117.35 -76.29 31.89
C LEU A 40 -118.30 -76.00 30.73
N ALA A 41 -118.16 -76.72 29.61
CA ALA A 41 -119.06 -76.60 28.47
C ALA A 41 -120.50 -77.01 28.82
N ILE A 42 -120.69 -78.12 29.53
CA ILE A 42 -122.02 -78.56 29.97
C ILE A 42 -122.60 -77.59 31.01
N LEU A 43 -121.79 -77.10 31.94
CA LEU A 43 -122.24 -76.18 32.98
C LEU A 43 -122.74 -74.85 32.37
N PHE A 44 -121.94 -74.24 31.50
CA PHE A 44 -122.24 -72.91 30.95
C PHE A 44 -123.13 -72.94 29.70
N PHE A 45 -122.98 -73.94 28.82
CA PHE A 45 -123.64 -73.94 27.49
C PHE A 45 -124.74 -74.99 27.30
N SER A 46 -124.99 -75.88 28.27
CA SER A 46 -126.15 -76.78 28.17
C SER A 46 -127.47 -75.99 28.19
N LYS A 47 -128.53 -76.55 27.62
CA LYS A 47 -129.90 -75.98 27.68
C LYS A 47 -130.75 -76.57 28.81
N ARG A 48 -130.22 -77.54 29.56
CA ARG A 48 -130.94 -78.22 30.67
C ARG A 48 -131.13 -77.28 31.87
N GLU A 49 -132.09 -77.54 32.74
CA GLU A 49 -132.18 -76.83 34.03
C GLU A 49 -130.92 -77.05 34.86
N ILE A 50 -130.53 -76.07 35.67
CA ILE A 50 -129.23 -76.07 36.37
C ILE A 50 -129.07 -77.28 37.31
N GLU A 51 -130.14 -77.69 37.98
CA GLU A 51 -130.16 -78.85 38.87
C GLU A 51 -129.81 -80.14 38.11
N LYS A 52 -130.38 -80.34 36.92
CA LYS A 52 -130.12 -81.50 36.07
C LYS A 52 -128.69 -81.50 35.50
N ARG A 53 -128.06 -80.32 35.34
CA ARG A 53 -126.65 -80.23 34.91
C ARG A 53 -125.71 -80.65 36.03
N LEU A 54 -125.96 -80.20 37.27
CA LEU A 54 -125.11 -80.55 38.41
C LEU A 54 -125.16 -82.06 38.71
N VAL A 55 -126.35 -82.68 38.67
CA VAL A 55 -126.48 -84.14 38.84
C VAL A 55 -125.73 -84.89 37.74
N TYR A 56 -125.92 -84.50 36.47
CA TYR A 56 -125.20 -85.12 35.36
C TYR A 56 -123.68 -85.00 35.48
N ILE A 57 -123.19 -83.84 35.95
CA ILE A 57 -121.77 -83.64 36.19
C ILE A 57 -121.31 -84.54 37.35
N GLY A 58 -122.03 -84.56 38.46
CA GLY A 58 -121.68 -85.39 39.64
C GLY A 58 -121.60 -86.89 39.33
N ASP A 59 -122.47 -87.39 38.46
CA ASP A 59 -122.56 -88.82 38.16
C ASP A 59 -121.53 -89.29 37.11
N ASN A 60 -121.10 -88.41 36.19
CA ASN A 60 -120.27 -88.79 35.04
C ASN A 60 -118.81 -88.35 35.14
N PHE A 61 -118.48 -87.46 36.08
CA PHE A 61 -117.17 -86.84 36.15
C PHE A 61 -116.53 -87.12 37.53
N GLY A 62 -115.67 -88.15 37.59
CA GLY A 62 -114.97 -88.57 38.80
C GLY A 62 -113.74 -87.72 39.14
N ILE A 63 -113.41 -87.60 40.43
CA ILE A 63 -112.37 -86.71 40.99
C ILE A 63 -110.96 -86.98 40.44
N GLU A 64 -110.67 -88.22 40.04
CA GLU A 64 -109.34 -88.64 39.56
C GLU A 64 -108.93 -87.90 38.27
N THR A 65 -109.83 -87.78 37.30
CA THR A 65 -109.58 -87.08 36.02
C THR A 65 -109.47 -85.56 36.23
N PHE A 66 -110.08 -85.02 37.29
CA PHE A 66 -110.18 -83.58 37.54
C PHE A 66 -108.94 -82.94 38.13
N ILE A 67 -108.19 -83.70 38.92
CA ILE A 67 -107.09 -83.15 39.71
C ILE A 67 -105.77 -83.77 39.28
N ILE A 68 -105.70 -85.10 39.13
CA ILE A 68 -104.44 -85.81 38.89
C ILE A 68 -103.92 -85.53 37.47
N GLY A 69 -104.79 -85.61 36.46
CA GLY A 69 -104.43 -85.31 35.05
C GLY A 69 -103.85 -83.90 34.88
N PRO A 70 -104.57 -82.85 35.34
CA PRO A 70 -104.06 -81.49 35.36
C PRO A 70 -102.77 -81.30 36.16
N LEU A 71 -102.62 -81.96 37.30
CA LEU A 71 -101.43 -81.83 38.15
C LEU A 71 -100.17 -82.38 37.45
N CYS A 72 -100.26 -83.59 36.86
CA CYS A 72 -99.14 -84.24 36.18
C CYS A 72 -98.69 -83.46 34.93
N THR A 73 -99.64 -83.02 34.10
CA THR A 73 -99.34 -82.24 32.90
C THR A 73 -98.79 -80.86 33.22
N SER A 74 -99.21 -80.26 34.33
CA SER A 74 -98.68 -78.97 34.79
C SER A 74 -97.28 -79.07 35.35
N ALA A 75 -96.96 -80.17 36.03
CA ALA A 75 -95.59 -80.51 36.41
C ALA A 75 -94.70 -80.65 35.18
N LEU A 76 -95.18 -81.34 34.14
CA LEU A 76 -94.46 -81.51 32.90
C LEU A 76 -94.20 -80.18 32.18
N ILE A 77 -95.23 -79.34 32.04
CA ILE A 77 -95.10 -78.01 31.40
C ILE A 77 -94.15 -77.11 32.19
N ALA A 78 -94.28 -77.06 33.52
CA ALA A 78 -93.46 -76.21 34.37
C ALA A 78 -91.96 -76.62 34.33
N LEU A 79 -91.64 -77.88 34.08
CA LEU A 79 -90.27 -78.37 33.94
C LEU A 79 -89.71 -78.20 32.52
N LEU A 80 -90.54 -78.41 31.48
CA LEU A 80 -90.08 -78.34 30.09
C LEU A 80 -89.91 -76.91 29.58
N LEU A 81 -90.79 -75.98 29.96
CA LEU A 81 -90.76 -74.59 29.46
C LEU A 81 -89.41 -73.88 29.74
N PRO A 82 -88.87 -73.93 30.98
CA PRO A 82 -87.58 -73.30 31.28
C PRO A 82 -86.41 -73.86 30.48
N GLN A 83 -86.43 -75.16 30.16
CA GLN A 83 -85.37 -75.81 29.38
C GLN A 83 -85.40 -75.37 27.91
N ILE A 84 -86.60 -75.24 27.34
CA ILE A 84 -86.77 -74.72 25.97
C ILE A 84 -86.32 -73.27 25.90
N ASN A 85 -86.70 -72.42 26.87
CA ASN A 85 -86.26 -71.03 26.94
C ASN A 85 -84.73 -70.91 27.07
N LYS A 86 -84.09 -71.80 27.83
CA LYS A 86 -82.63 -71.87 27.97
C LYS A 86 -81.93 -72.27 26.67
N LEU A 87 -82.53 -73.16 25.87
CA LEU A 87 -81.98 -73.53 24.56
C LEU A 87 -82.08 -72.40 23.55
N VAL A 88 -83.22 -71.71 23.49
CA VAL A 88 -83.44 -70.59 22.57
C VAL A 88 -82.48 -69.43 22.87
N THR A 89 -82.32 -69.08 24.15
CA THR A 89 -81.39 -68.02 24.57
C THR A 89 -79.94 -68.36 24.24
N LYS A 90 -79.50 -69.61 24.47
CA LYS A 90 -78.13 -70.04 24.12
C LYS A 90 -77.83 -69.97 22.62
N ILE A 91 -78.83 -70.21 21.77
CA ILE A 91 -78.68 -70.09 20.31
C ILE A 91 -78.62 -68.62 19.88
N GLN A 92 -79.36 -67.75 20.56
CA GLN A 92 -79.42 -66.31 20.27
C GLN A 92 -78.23 -65.51 20.82
N ASP A 93 -77.59 -65.95 21.91
CA ASP A 93 -76.46 -65.24 22.51
C ASP A 93 -75.18 -65.31 21.65
N LYS A 94 -74.98 -66.41 20.91
CA LYS A 94 -73.79 -66.66 20.09
C LYS A 94 -73.54 -65.60 18.99
N PRO A 95 -74.53 -65.20 18.16
CA PRO A 95 -74.31 -64.14 17.18
C PRO A 95 -74.06 -62.76 17.81
N ASN A 96 -74.56 -62.52 19.03
CA ASN A 96 -74.45 -61.21 19.67
C ASN A 96 -73.02 -60.96 20.21
N THR A 97 -72.34 -62.00 20.70
CA THR A 97 -70.93 -61.91 21.14
C THR A 97 -69.97 -61.71 19.98
N ASP A 98 -70.14 -62.44 18.87
CA ASP A 98 -69.24 -62.35 17.71
C ASP A 98 -69.31 -60.94 17.07
N THR A 99 -70.49 -60.34 17.05
CA THR A 99 -70.70 -58.98 16.52
C THR A 99 -70.03 -57.92 17.40
N VAL A 100 -70.10 -58.09 18.72
CA VAL A 100 -69.45 -57.18 19.69
C VAL A 100 -67.93 -57.29 19.60
N GLU A 101 -67.39 -58.51 19.53
CA GLU A 101 -65.95 -58.76 19.41
C GLU A 101 -65.37 -58.18 18.12
N MET A 102 -66.04 -58.41 16.98
CA MET A 102 -65.66 -57.84 15.68
C MET A 102 -65.70 -56.31 15.68
N SER A 103 -66.65 -55.71 16.42
CA SER A 103 -66.71 -54.24 16.58
C SER A 103 -65.56 -53.71 17.44
N LEU A 104 -65.16 -54.42 18.49
CA LEU A 104 -64.06 -54.07 19.37
C LEU A 104 -62.71 -54.19 18.65
N GLU A 105 -62.49 -55.28 17.92
CA GLU A 105 -61.29 -55.46 17.10
C GLU A 105 -61.15 -54.35 16.05
N SER A 106 -62.26 -54.00 15.39
CA SER A 106 -62.29 -52.90 14.44
C SER A 106 -61.91 -51.56 15.10
N LYS A 107 -62.43 -51.27 16.29
CA LYS A 107 -62.08 -50.06 17.05
C LYS A 107 -60.61 -50.05 17.48
N ILE A 108 -60.06 -51.17 17.93
CA ILE A 108 -58.64 -51.31 18.28
C ILE A 108 -57.76 -51.07 17.06
N LYS A 109 -58.13 -51.62 15.90
CA LYS A 109 -57.39 -51.45 14.65
C LYS A 109 -57.40 -50.00 14.18
N ILE A 110 -58.56 -49.32 14.29
CA ILE A 110 -58.69 -47.89 13.99
C ILE A 110 -57.84 -47.05 14.97
N GLY A 111 -57.90 -47.34 16.27
CA GLY A 111 -57.10 -46.64 17.28
C GLY A 111 -55.59 -46.80 17.06
N LYS A 112 -55.12 -48.00 16.73
CA LYS A 112 -53.72 -48.25 16.36
C LYS A 112 -53.30 -47.45 15.12
N LYS A 113 -54.17 -47.39 14.09
CA LYS A 113 -53.89 -46.60 12.88
C LYS A 113 -53.86 -45.10 13.17
N GLN A 114 -54.74 -44.60 14.04
CA GLN A 114 -54.71 -43.21 14.48
C GLN A 114 -53.45 -42.88 15.28
N GLN A 115 -52.99 -43.79 16.15
CA GLN A 115 -51.74 -43.64 16.89
C GLN A 115 -50.53 -43.60 15.93
N GLU A 116 -50.50 -44.49 14.95
CA GLU A 116 -49.45 -44.52 13.91
C GLU A 116 -49.43 -43.21 13.10
N ILE A 117 -50.60 -42.69 12.70
CA ILE A 117 -50.72 -41.39 12.03
C ILE A 117 -50.20 -40.26 12.91
N ALA A 118 -50.60 -40.21 14.18
CA ALA A 118 -50.16 -39.19 15.12
C ALA A 118 -48.64 -39.23 15.35
N GLU A 119 -48.04 -40.43 15.41
CA GLU A 119 -46.58 -40.58 15.54
C GLU A 119 -45.84 -40.12 14.29
N ILE A 120 -46.34 -40.46 13.10
CA ILE A 120 -45.78 -39.98 11.82
C ILE A 120 -45.86 -38.45 11.77
N GLU A 121 -46.98 -37.85 12.15
CA GLU A 121 -47.15 -36.39 12.17
C GLU A 121 -46.23 -35.72 13.19
N ALA A 122 -46.07 -36.30 14.39
CA ALA A 122 -45.15 -35.80 15.40
C ALA A 122 -43.69 -35.87 14.94
N ARG A 123 -43.29 -36.98 14.31
CA ARG A 123 -41.95 -37.13 13.71
C ARG A 123 -41.71 -36.13 12.59
N LYS A 124 -42.70 -35.90 11.72
CA LYS A 124 -42.63 -34.91 10.65
C LYS A 124 -42.44 -33.50 11.22
N LYS A 125 -43.25 -33.09 12.21
CA LYS A 125 -43.11 -31.78 12.88
C LYS A 125 -41.75 -31.61 13.56
N LEU A 126 -41.22 -32.68 14.16
CA LEU A 126 -39.89 -32.64 14.77
C LEU A 126 -38.79 -32.48 13.72
N ALA A 127 -38.90 -33.18 12.58
CA ALA A 127 -37.97 -33.05 11.46
C ALA A 127 -38.01 -31.63 10.87
N GLU A 128 -39.20 -31.08 10.60
CA GLU A 128 -39.40 -29.71 10.13
C GLU A 128 -38.80 -28.69 11.10
N LYS A 129 -39.06 -28.82 12.40
CA LYS A 129 -38.49 -27.92 13.41
C LYS A 129 -36.96 -28.01 13.50
N LYS A 130 -36.39 -29.20 13.27
CA LYS A 130 -34.93 -29.38 13.25
C LYS A 130 -34.33 -28.74 12.01
N GLU A 131 -34.97 -28.90 10.86
CA GLU A 131 -34.57 -28.25 9.61
C GLU A 131 -34.65 -26.73 9.72
N GLU A 132 -35.74 -26.19 10.27
CA GLU A 132 -35.92 -24.76 10.51
C GLU A 132 -34.84 -24.19 11.43
N ARG A 133 -34.47 -24.90 12.51
CA ARG A 133 -33.34 -24.51 13.36
C ARG A 133 -32.01 -24.51 12.63
N ASN A 134 -31.73 -25.55 11.83
CA ASN A 134 -30.49 -25.60 11.05
C ASN A 134 -30.42 -24.45 10.04
N ILE A 135 -31.55 -24.10 9.40
CA ILE A 135 -31.64 -22.97 8.48
C ILE A 135 -31.38 -21.66 9.25
N GLU A 136 -32.02 -21.46 10.40
CA GLU A 136 -31.84 -20.26 11.23
C GLU A 136 -30.39 -20.09 11.72
N GLU A 137 -29.78 -21.18 12.19
CA GLU A 137 -28.36 -21.21 12.57
C GLU A 137 -27.44 -20.85 11.38
N GLY A 138 -27.75 -21.38 10.19
CA GLY A 138 -27.05 -21.04 8.95
C GLY A 138 -27.18 -19.57 8.58
N ILE A 139 -28.39 -19.00 8.70
CA ILE A 139 -28.65 -17.57 8.44
C ILE A 139 -27.85 -16.70 9.42
N GLN A 140 -27.85 -17.04 10.71
CA GLN A 140 -27.10 -16.30 11.73
C GLN A 140 -25.60 -16.35 11.47
N GLN A 141 -25.07 -17.50 11.08
CA GLN A 141 -23.66 -17.66 10.74
C GLN A 141 -23.28 -16.82 9.51
N ILE A 142 -24.06 -16.90 8.43
CA ILE A 142 -23.86 -16.09 7.22
C ILE A 142 -23.92 -14.59 7.54
N LYS A 143 -24.86 -14.17 8.39
CA LYS A 143 -24.98 -12.77 8.82
C LYS A 143 -23.74 -12.30 9.57
N LYS A 144 -23.21 -13.13 10.48
CA LYS A 144 -21.98 -12.85 11.23
C LYS A 144 -20.78 -12.72 10.30
N GLU A 145 -20.61 -13.66 9.37
CA GLU A 145 -19.54 -13.64 8.38
C GLU A 145 -19.63 -12.41 7.46
N HIS A 146 -20.85 -12.03 7.06
CA HIS A 146 -21.09 -10.83 6.28
C HIS A 146 -20.74 -9.55 7.05
N GLU A 147 -21.08 -9.46 8.33
CA GLU A 147 -20.68 -8.33 9.18
C GLU A 147 -19.15 -8.26 9.37
N GLU A 148 -18.48 -9.40 9.53
CA GLU A 148 -17.01 -9.48 9.57
C GLU A 148 -16.39 -9.02 8.25
N ALA A 149 -16.87 -9.53 7.11
CA ALA A 149 -16.40 -9.13 5.79
C ALA A 149 -16.59 -7.62 5.52
N ILE A 150 -17.70 -7.03 5.96
CA ILE A 150 -17.91 -5.57 5.87
C ILE A 150 -16.89 -4.81 6.70
N ARG A 151 -16.58 -5.26 7.92
CA ARG A 151 -15.57 -4.62 8.77
C ARG A 151 -14.20 -4.66 8.10
N ASP A 152 -13.83 -5.81 7.56
CA ASP A 152 -12.55 -6.00 6.88
C ASP A 152 -12.44 -5.14 5.61
N ILE A 153 -13.50 -5.07 4.80
CA ILE A 153 -13.56 -4.19 3.61
C ILE A 153 -13.40 -2.72 4.02
N ASN A 154 -14.06 -2.28 5.08
CA ASN A 154 -13.96 -0.90 5.54
C ASN A 154 -12.57 -0.58 6.08
N PHE A 155 -11.95 -1.51 6.82
CA PHE A 155 -10.58 -1.37 7.29
C PHE A 155 -9.60 -1.31 6.12
N ALA A 156 -9.72 -2.21 5.15
CA ALA A 156 -8.90 -2.21 3.95
C ALA A 156 -9.07 -0.92 3.12
N ARG A 157 -10.30 -0.40 3.01
CA ARG A 157 -10.58 0.88 2.34
C ARG A 157 -9.93 2.06 3.07
N GLN A 158 -9.93 2.06 4.40
CA GLN A 158 -9.27 3.10 5.19
C GLN A 158 -7.75 3.06 5.01
N GLN A 159 -7.15 1.87 5.06
CA GLN A 159 -5.73 1.65 4.78
C GLN A 159 -5.36 2.11 3.36
N TYR A 160 -6.18 1.76 2.37
CA TYR A 160 -5.98 2.20 0.99
C TYR A 160 -6.00 3.73 0.87
N LYS A 161 -6.93 4.40 1.55
CA LYS A 161 -7.02 5.87 1.56
C LYS A 161 -5.76 6.50 2.17
N ASP A 162 -5.28 5.99 3.30
CA ASP A 162 -4.06 6.48 3.96
C ASP A 162 -2.81 6.28 3.09
N ILE A 163 -2.67 5.10 2.48
CA ILE A 163 -1.58 4.79 1.53
C ILE A 163 -1.67 5.71 0.30
N SER A 164 -2.86 5.93 -0.24
CA SER A 164 -3.08 6.81 -1.40
C SER A 164 -2.72 8.26 -1.09
N SER A 165 -3.03 8.77 0.11
CA SER A 165 -2.58 10.10 0.53
C SER A 165 -1.06 10.18 0.66
N LYS A 166 -0.44 9.18 1.33
CA LYS A 166 1.03 9.12 1.48
C LYS A 166 1.74 9.04 0.14
N LEU A 167 1.19 8.29 -0.82
CA LEU A 167 1.72 8.18 -2.17
C LEU A 167 1.65 9.52 -2.92
N THR A 168 0.57 10.26 -2.73
CA THR A 168 0.38 11.59 -3.33
C THR A 168 1.36 12.60 -2.75
N ASP A 169 1.55 12.60 -1.42
CA ASP A 169 2.53 13.46 -0.75
C ASP A 169 3.97 13.12 -1.19
N ALA A 170 4.30 11.83 -1.27
CA ALA A 170 5.61 11.39 -1.77
C ALA A 170 5.83 11.81 -3.23
N ALA A 171 4.82 11.68 -4.10
CA ALA A 171 4.90 12.14 -5.48
C ALA A 171 5.13 13.67 -5.56
N LYS A 172 4.48 14.45 -4.69
CA LYS A 172 4.70 15.90 -4.59
C LYS A 172 6.14 16.21 -4.17
N THR A 173 6.66 15.56 -3.13
CA THR A 173 8.05 15.74 -2.68
C THR A 173 9.06 15.36 -3.76
N ILE A 174 8.79 14.29 -4.53
CA ILE A 174 9.65 13.90 -5.66
C ILE A 174 9.63 14.99 -6.75
N ALA A 175 8.46 15.53 -7.10
CA ALA A 175 8.36 16.60 -8.09
C ALA A 175 9.10 17.87 -7.63
N GLU A 176 8.96 18.25 -6.36
CA GLU A 176 9.70 19.37 -5.76
C GLU A 176 11.21 19.13 -5.80
N SER A 177 11.66 17.93 -5.43
CA SER A 177 13.08 17.54 -5.46
C SER A 177 13.65 17.53 -6.87
N GLN A 178 12.89 17.05 -7.85
CA GLN A 178 13.29 17.06 -9.26
C GLN A 178 13.43 18.50 -9.80
N SER A 179 12.52 19.40 -9.43
CA SER A 179 12.62 20.82 -9.78
C SER A 179 13.84 21.49 -9.14
N GLN A 180 14.12 21.22 -7.86
CA GLN A 180 15.32 21.72 -7.21
C GLN A 180 16.60 21.18 -7.88
N LEU A 181 16.62 19.90 -8.23
CA LEU A 181 17.75 19.27 -8.91
C LEU A 181 17.98 19.88 -10.30
N SER A 182 16.93 20.24 -11.05
CA SER A 182 17.12 20.89 -12.36
C SER A 182 17.74 22.28 -12.20
N VAL A 183 17.28 23.06 -11.21
CA VAL A 183 17.85 24.38 -10.90
C VAL A 183 19.31 24.25 -10.46
N GLU A 184 19.64 23.28 -9.60
CA GLU A 184 21.03 23.06 -9.17
C GLU A 184 21.92 22.61 -10.34
N LYS A 185 21.41 21.76 -11.25
CA LYS A 185 22.13 21.38 -12.46
C LYS A 185 22.44 22.58 -13.35
N GLU A 186 21.47 23.46 -13.57
CA GLU A 186 21.68 24.70 -14.35
C GLU A 186 22.70 25.63 -13.68
N ALA A 187 22.60 25.80 -12.36
CA ALA A 187 23.58 26.57 -11.58
C ALA A 187 24.98 25.98 -11.69
N ARG A 188 25.13 24.65 -11.57
CA ARG A 188 26.40 23.94 -11.73
C ARG A 188 27.00 24.15 -13.12
N VAL A 189 26.21 24.00 -14.18
CA VAL A 189 26.68 24.25 -15.56
C VAL A 189 27.16 25.69 -15.73
N LYS A 190 26.50 26.67 -15.11
CA LYS A 190 26.95 28.06 -15.14
C LYS A 190 28.29 28.24 -14.41
N THR A 191 28.42 27.69 -13.19
CA THR A 191 29.69 27.77 -12.43
C THR A 191 30.83 27.06 -13.14
N GLU A 192 30.57 25.94 -13.81
CA GLU A 192 31.58 25.20 -14.58
C GLU A 192 32.09 26.01 -15.78
N LYS A 193 31.18 26.67 -16.51
CA LYS A 193 31.56 27.62 -17.58
C LYS A 193 32.42 28.77 -17.06
N GLU A 194 32.03 29.35 -15.91
CA GLU A 194 32.81 30.41 -15.28
C GLU A 194 34.21 29.92 -14.89
N LEU A 195 34.32 28.72 -14.32
CA LEU A 195 35.60 28.10 -13.95
C LEU A 195 36.52 27.91 -15.17
N ILE A 196 35.98 27.39 -16.29
CA ILE A 196 36.74 27.24 -17.54
C ILE A 196 37.26 28.60 -18.01
N SER A 197 36.42 29.64 -17.99
CA SER A 197 36.82 31.00 -18.40
C SER A 197 37.91 31.60 -17.50
N VAL A 198 37.90 31.28 -16.19
CA VAL A 198 38.93 31.72 -15.25
C VAL A 198 40.22 30.96 -15.50
N ASN A 199 40.15 29.66 -15.76
CA ASN A 199 41.31 28.85 -16.05
C ASN A 199 42.03 29.29 -17.34
N GLU A 200 41.28 29.64 -18.39
CA GLU A 200 41.84 30.25 -19.60
C GLU A 200 42.54 31.58 -19.31
N ARG A 201 41.89 32.47 -18.55
CA ARG A 201 42.50 33.75 -18.14
C ARG A 201 43.78 33.54 -17.32
N LEU A 202 43.78 32.56 -16.42
CA LEU A 202 44.94 32.22 -15.61
C LEU A 202 46.09 31.69 -16.46
N LYS A 203 45.80 30.86 -17.47
CA LYS A 203 46.80 30.39 -18.43
C LYS A 203 47.47 31.57 -19.16
N VAL A 204 46.67 32.49 -19.72
CA VAL A 204 47.20 33.69 -20.40
C VAL A 204 48.01 34.57 -19.44
N ALA A 205 47.54 34.77 -18.21
CA ALA A 205 48.28 35.54 -17.21
C ALA A 205 49.61 34.89 -16.82
N THR A 206 49.64 33.55 -16.74
CA THR A 206 50.85 32.77 -16.46
C THR A 206 51.86 32.90 -17.60
N GLU A 207 51.41 32.80 -18.85
CA GLU A 207 52.27 33.01 -20.04
C GLU A 207 52.88 34.43 -20.05
N LYS A 208 52.07 35.45 -19.75
CA LYS A 208 52.54 36.84 -19.63
C LYS A 208 53.54 37.04 -18.48
N LEU A 209 53.35 36.35 -17.35
CA LEU A 209 54.29 36.38 -16.24
C LEU A 209 55.63 35.75 -16.63
N ILE A 210 55.61 34.62 -17.36
CA ILE A 210 56.83 33.98 -17.85
C ILE A 210 57.59 34.91 -18.80
N SER A 211 56.89 35.54 -19.76
CA SER A 211 57.53 36.48 -20.70
C SER A 211 58.12 37.69 -19.96
N ALA A 212 57.36 38.32 -19.06
CA ALA A 212 57.83 39.45 -18.28
C ALA A 212 59.03 39.08 -17.39
N ASN A 213 59.05 37.87 -16.83
CA ASN A 213 60.19 37.38 -16.04
C ASN A 213 61.44 37.19 -16.90
N ASN A 214 61.29 36.68 -18.13
CA ASN A 214 62.40 36.55 -19.08
C ASN A 214 62.94 37.93 -19.50
N ASP A 215 62.06 38.89 -19.78
CA ASP A 215 62.45 40.27 -20.11
C ASP A 215 63.17 40.93 -18.93
N ASN A 216 62.69 40.74 -17.70
CA ASN A 216 63.34 41.25 -16.50
C ASN A 216 64.74 40.62 -16.28
N ASN A 217 64.88 39.32 -16.52
CA ASN A 217 66.19 38.65 -16.48
C ASN A 217 67.15 39.21 -17.53
N LYS A 218 66.66 39.47 -18.75
CA LYS A 218 67.47 40.10 -19.81
C LYS A 218 67.90 41.51 -19.42
N ALA A 219 66.97 42.34 -18.93
CA ALA A 219 67.26 43.68 -18.46
C ALA A 219 68.26 43.67 -17.29
N LYS A 220 68.19 42.68 -16.40
CA LYS A 220 69.15 42.49 -15.32
C LYS A 220 70.56 42.18 -15.85
N VAL A 221 70.69 41.30 -16.85
CA VAL A 221 71.98 41.01 -17.49
C VAL A 221 72.53 42.24 -18.19
N GLU A 222 71.70 42.98 -18.93
CA GLU A 222 72.09 44.23 -19.58
C GLU A 222 72.56 45.27 -18.55
N MET A 223 71.85 45.40 -17.42
CA MET A 223 72.25 46.28 -16.31
C MET A 223 73.60 45.87 -15.71
N ASP A 224 73.86 44.57 -15.53
CA ASP A 224 75.14 44.06 -15.01
C ASP A 224 76.30 44.31 -15.99
N VAL A 225 76.06 44.26 -17.30
CA VAL A 225 77.04 44.67 -18.32
C VAL A 225 77.32 46.16 -18.21
N LEU A 226 76.27 46.99 -18.21
CA LEU A 226 76.41 48.44 -18.16
C LEU A 226 77.13 48.90 -16.88
N LYS A 227 76.88 48.23 -15.76
CA LYS A 227 77.56 48.48 -14.48
C LYS A 227 79.06 48.20 -14.55
N ARG A 228 79.49 47.17 -15.29
CA ARG A 228 80.90 46.89 -15.54
C ARG A 228 81.53 47.96 -16.42
N GLU A 229 80.90 48.30 -17.53
CA GLU A 229 81.37 49.38 -18.43
C GLU A 229 81.50 50.71 -17.68
N PHE A 230 80.52 51.06 -16.84
CA PHE A 230 80.58 52.26 -16.01
C PHE A 230 81.76 52.24 -15.03
N ASN A 231 82.06 51.07 -14.44
CA ASN A 231 83.20 50.92 -13.54
C ASN A 231 84.53 51.03 -14.28
N ASP A 232 84.64 50.46 -15.47
CA ASP A 232 85.83 50.55 -16.32
C ASP A 232 86.07 52.00 -16.78
N LEU A 233 85.02 52.70 -17.22
CA LEU A 233 85.10 54.13 -17.54
C LEU A 233 85.53 54.95 -16.32
N ARG A 234 85.02 54.62 -15.12
CA ARG A 234 85.41 55.29 -13.88
C ARG A 234 86.91 55.11 -13.59
N ILE A 235 87.45 53.92 -13.82
CA ILE A 235 88.89 53.65 -13.67
C ILE A 235 89.69 54.48 -14.69
N GLN A 236 89.28 54.48 -15.96
CA GLN A 236 89.95 55.28 -17.00
C GLN A 236 89.95 56.78 -16.69
N ILE A 237 88.82 57.33 -16.22
CA ILE A 237 88.73 58.74 -15.79
C ILE A 237 89.71 59.01 -14.64
N GLN A 238 89.83 58.09 -13.68
CA GLN A 238 90.75 58.24 -12.55
C GLN A 238 92.22 58.16 -13.00
N GLU A 239 92.57 57.27 -13.93
CA GLU A 239 93.90 57.17 -14.53
C GLU A 239 94.25 58.46 -15.28
N VAL A 240 93.37 58.95 -16.14
CA VAL A 240 93.56 60.22 -16.87
C VAL A 240 93.69 61.39 -15.89
N SER A 241 92.87 61.45 -14.85
CA SER A 241 92.99 62.48 -13.81
C SER A 241 94.34 62.41 -13.09
N SER A 242 94.84 61.20 -12.80
CA SER A 242 96.14 60.99 -12.15
C SER A 242 97.30 61.38 -13.07
N TYR A 243 97.22 61.02 -14.35
CA TYR A 243 98.19 61.40 -15.38
C TYR A 243 98.23 62.92 -15.60
N ASN A 244 97.07 63.55 -15.71
CA ASN A 244 96.96 65.02 -15.79
C ASN A 244 97.59 65.69 -14.57
N GLN A 245 97.41 65.13 -13.37
CA GLN A 245 98.04 65.63 -12.15
C GLN A 245 99.56 65.43 -12.15
N HIS A 246 100.06 64.31 -12.66
CA HIS A 246 101.49 64.07 -12.84
C HIS A 246 102.12 65.08 -13.81
N LEU A 247 101.55 65.25 -15.01
CA LEU A 247 101.97 66.25 -15.98
C LEU A 247 101.97 67.66 -15.38
N LEU A 248 100.97 67.98 -14.57
CA LEU A 248 100.92 69.25 -13.86
C LEU A 248 102.13 69.44 -12.95
N ASN A 249 102.48 68.40 -12.19
CA ASN A 249 103.62 68.44 -11.27
C ASN A 249 104.94 68.56 -12.04
N GLU A 250 105.10 67.86 -13.16
CA GLU A 250 106.29 68.00 -14.02
C GLU A 250 106.40 69.40 -14.64
N LEU A 251 105.29 69.93 -15.17
CA LEU A 251 105.25 71.30 -15.68
C LEU A 251 105.55 72.32 -14.59
N ASN A 252 105.04 72.13 -13.37
CA ASN A 252 105.36 72.97 -12.22
C ASN A 252 106.86 72.88 -11.88
N PHE A 253 107.43 71.68 -11.83
CA PHE A 253 108.86 71.47 -11.58
C PHE A 253 109.74 72.17 -12.62
N VAL A 254 109.40 72.05 -13.92
CA VAL A 254 110.12 72.74 -15.00
C VAL A 254 109.96 74.26 -14.88
N SER A 255 108.75 74.75 -14.59
CA SER A 255 108.50 76.17 -14.36
C SER A 255 109.29 76.72 -13.17
N GLU A 256 109.49 75.93 -12.10
CA GLU A 256 110.30 76.31 -10.94
C GLU A 256 111.80 76.26 -11.22
N LYS A 257 112.28 75.24 -11.94
CA LYS A 257 113.71 75.07 -12.26
C LYS A 257 114.21 76.05 -13.31
N ILE A 258 113.34 76.46 -14.25
CA ILE A 258 113.69 77.33 -15.37
C ILE A 258 112.63 78.44 -15.55
N PRO A 259 112.47 79.34 -14.55
CA PRO A 259 111.40 80.34 -14.54
C PRO A 259 111.53 81.39 -15.65
N HIS A 260 112.70 81.49 -16.27
CA HIS A 260 112.98 82.40 -17.37
C HIS A 260 112.51 81.88 -18.73
N ILE A 261 112.16 80.59 -18.85
CA ILE A 261 111.78 79.95 -20.12
C ILE A 261 110.30 79.59 -20.13
N ILE A 262 109.77 79.00 -19.04
CA ILE A 262 108.36 78.57 -18.93
C ILE A 262 107.73 79.14 -17.66
N ARG A 263 106.51 79.69 -17.80
CA ARG A 263 105.65 80.08 -16.68
C ARG A 263 104.25 79.52 -16.87
N LEU A 264 103.70 78.89 -15.84
CA LEU A 264 102.31 78.42 -15.87
C LEU A 264 101.35 79.53 -15.42
N LYS A 265 100.23 79.67 -16.14
CA LYS A 265 99.16 80.61 -15.78
C LYS A 265 97.82 79.91 -15.87
N ASN A 266 97.02 79.97 -14.81
CA ASN A 266 95.65 79.51 -14.84
C ASN A 266 94.77 80.63 -15.39
N ILE A 267 94.08 80.37 -16.49
CA ILE A 267 93.11 81.29 -17.12
C ILE A 267 91.80 80.52 -17.28
N ASP A 268 90.75 80.97 -16.59
CA ASP A 268 89.39 80.41 -16.64
C ASP A 268 89.32 78.88 -16.43
N GLY A 269 90.12 78.37 -15.49
CA GLY A 269 90.11 76.95 -15.13
C GLY A 269 90.92 76.05 -16.07
N LYS A 270 91.58 76.63 -17.08
CA LYS A 270 92.57 75.94 -17.94
C LYS A 270 93.97 76.42 -17.58
N ILE A 271 94.92 75.48 -17.47
CA ILE A 271 96.32 75.81 -17.20
C ILE A 271 97.02 76.00 -18.54
N GLU A 272 97.43 77.23 -18.81
CA GLU A 272 98.16 77.61 -20.00
C GLU A 272 99.66 77.70 -19.72
N VAL A 273 100.46 77.15 -20.62
CA VAL A 273 101.93 77.21 -20.58
C VAL A 273 102.39 78.45 -21.34
N VAL A 274 102.95 79.43 -20.64
CA VAL A 274 103.40 80.71 -21.21
C VAL A 274 104.92 80.70 -21.38
N PHE A 275 105.38 80.84 -22.61
CA PHE A 275 106.81 80.90 -22.94
C PHE A 275 107.30 82.34 -23.06
N TYR A 276 108.48 82.64 -22.54
CA TYR A 276 109.11 83.95 -22.75
C TYR A 276 109.73 84.02 -24.15
N LYS A 277 109.07 84.76 -25.05
CA LYS A 277 109.39 84.89 -26.49
C LYS A 277 110.88 85.06 -26.81
N TYR A 278 111.60 85.88 -26.04
CA TYR A 278 113.04 86.15 -26.24
C TYR A 278 113.93 84.90 -26.01
N ASN A 279 113.61 84.08 -25.01
CA ASN A 279 114.39 82.88 -24.69
C ASN A 279 114.01 81.69 -25.58
N TYR A 280 112.73 81.59 -25.97
CA TYR A 280 112.26 80.62 -26.96
C TYR A 280 112.99 80.77 -28.30
N GLU A 281 113.09 82.00 -28.83
CA GLU A 281 113.80 82.26 -30.08
C GLU A 281 115.32 81.99 -30.00
N LYS A 282 115.92 82.15 -28.81
CA LYS A 282 117.35 81.86 -28.57
C LYS A 282 117.63 80.36 -28.50
N ILE A 283 116.75 79.57 -27.90
CA ILE A 283 116.83 78.11 -27.84
C ILE A 283 116.57 77.50 -29.23
N MET A 284 115.56 77.98 -29.97
CA MET A 284 115.33 77.54 -31.35
C MET A 284 116.50 77.89 -32.27
N LYS A 285 117.17 79.03 -32.07
CA LYS A 285 118.44 79.36 -32.75
C LYS A 285 119.59 78.43 -32.35
N ALA A 286 119.69 78.00 -31.08
CA ALA A 286 120.70 77.06 -30.61
C ALA A 286 120.47 75.64 -31.18
N ILE A 287 119.22 75.18 -31.22
CA ILE A 287 118.82 73.89 -31.82
C ILE A 287 119.09 73.89 -33.33
N HIS A 288 118.90 75.02 -34.01
CA HIS A 288 119.24 75.17 -35.44
C HIS A 288 120.74 75.43 -35.72
N SER A 289 121.59 75.62 -34.69
CA SER A 289 123.05 75.81 -34.86
C SER A 289 123.91 74.67 -34.30
N SER A 290 123.31 73.69 -33.64
CA SER A 290 123.94 72.38 -33.36
C SER A 290 123.66 71.40 -34.51
N ASN A 291 124.66 71.16 -35.35
CA ASN A 291 124.56 70.29 -36.53
C ASN A 291 124.72 68.79 -36.19
N GLU A 292 124.22 68.34 -35.03
CA GLU A 292 124.12 66.92 -34.64
C GLU A 292 122.80 66.67 -33.92
N LEU A 293 121.69 66.83 -34.65
CA LEU A 293 120.41 66.16 -34.40
C LEU A 293 119.47 66.40 -35.59
N THR A 294 119.92 65.99 -36.77
CA THR A 294 119.03 65.75 -37.92
C THR A 294 118.42 64.37 -37.78
N ASP A 295 117.32 64.30 -37.01
CA ASP A 295 116.11 63.49 -37.27
C ASP A 295 115.17 63.56 -36.05
N LEU A 296 114.79 64.78 -35.67
CA LEU A 296 113.52 64.97 -34.98
C LEU A 296 112.57 65.59 -35.99
N GLU A 297 111.64 64.77 -36.48
CA GLU A 297 110.56 65.15 -37.36
C GLU A 297 109.91 66.45 -36.90
N LYS A 298 109.56 67.28 -37.89
CA LYS A 298 108.93 68.60 -37.78
C LYS A 298 107.55 68.59 -37.10
N ASP A 299 107.15 67.50 -36.47
CA ASP A 299 105.84 67.29 -35.87
C ASP A 299 105.79 67.66 -34.37
N ALA A 300 106.89 68.14 -33.79
CA ALA A 300 107.01 68.27 -32.33
C ALA A 300 106.69 69.65 -31.72
N PHE A 301 106.32 70.69 -32.48
CA PHE A 301 105.90 71.97 -31.85
C PHE A 301 104.61 72.55 -32.45
N LEU A 302 103.53 72.28 -31.70
CA LEU A 302 102.29 73.05 -31.58
C LEU A 302 101.26 72.92 -32.71
N SER A 303 100.47 71.85 -32.63
CA SER A 303 99.01 71.92 -32.80
C SER A 303 98.35 71.46 -31.51
N LEU A 304 98.11 72.39 -30.59
CA LEU A 304 97.05 72.30 -29.59
C LEU A 304 95.77 72.84 -30.26
N THR A 305 95.39 72.23 -31.37
CA THR A 305 94.19 72.53 -32.16
C THR A 305 93.65 71.24 -32.77
N GLY A 306 92.38 70.94 -32.50
CA GLY A 306 91.63 69.78 -33.00
C GLY A 306 91.82 68.56 -32.08
N LEU A 307 90.85 68.04 -31.34
CA LEU A 307 89.52 67.64 -31.82
C LEU A 307 89.58 67.20 -33.27
N ASP A 308 90.32 66.12 -33.51
CA ASP A 308 90.11 65.30 -34.70
C ASP A 308 88.99 64.31 -34.37
N PHE A 309 87.76 64.70 -34.72
CA PHE A 309 86.68 63.75 -34.95
C PHE A 309 86.94 63.11 -36.31
N SER A 310 87.88 62.16 -36.36
CA SER A 310 88.06 61.28 -37.50
C SER A 310 87.37 59.93 -37.21
N ASP A 311 86.13 59.91 -37.70
CA ASP A 311 85.33 58.77 -38.13
C ASP A 311 84.88 57.73 -37.07
N PRO A 312 83.59 57.71 -36.69
CA PRO A 312 83.02 56.53 -36.07
C PRO A 312 83.03 55.44 -37.14
N SER A 313 83.74 54.34 -36.90
CA SER A 313 83.48 53.10 -37.61
C SER A 313 82.04 52.68 -37.29
N ILE A 314 81.10 53.19 -38.08
CA ILE A 314 79.75 52.68 -38.21
C ILE A 314 79.93 51.29 -38.78
N LYS A 315 80.00 50.29 -37.90
CA LYS A 315 79.62 48.94 -38.27
C LYS A 315 78.14 49.02 -38.59
N GLU A 316 77.83 49.05 -39.88
CA GLU A 316 76.51 48.74 -40.39
C GLU A 316 76.04 47.44 -39.75
N ARG A 317 75.07 47.57 -38.85
CA ARG A 317 74.30 46.45 -38.34
C ARG A 317 73.29 46.12 -39.45
N PRO A 318 73.22 44.88 -39.95
CA PRO A 318 72.28 44.55 -41.01
C PRO A 318 70.85 44.82 -40.55
N SER A 319 70.15 45.63 -41.34
CA SER A 319 68.72 45.89 -41.22
C SER A 319 67.93 44.63 -41.60
N HIS A 320 67.71 43.73 -40.64
CA HIS A 320 66.61 42.76 -40.72
C HIS A 320 65.34 43.39 -40.13
N LEU A 321 64.79 44.37 -40.86
CA LEU A 321 63.36 44.69 -40.83
C LEU A 321 62.80 44.30 -42.21
N ASN A 322 62.46 43.03 -42.39
CA ASN A 322 61.59 42.61 -43.48
C ASN A 322 60.96 41.23 -43.24
N THR A 323 60.35 41.03 -42.06
CA THR A 323 59.58 39.80 -41.80
C THR A 323 58.30 40.02 -40.98
N GLN A 324 57.93 41.26 -40.63
CA GLN A 324 56.63 41.53 -39.98
C GLN A 324 55.55 42.10 -40.91
N GLU A 325 55.88 42.68 -42.06
CA GLU A 325 54.85 43.12 -43.03
C GLU A 325 54.27 42.00 -43.91
N ARG A 326 54.89 40.80 -43.92
CA ARG A 326 54.35 39.63 -44.62
C ARG A 326 53.32 38.83 -43.83
N ILE A 327 53.24 39.01 -42.51
CA ILE A 327 52.29 38.27 -41.66
C ILE A 327 50.94 39.00 -41.59
N ILE A 328 50.95 40.33 -41.53
CA ILE A 328 49.71 41.13 -41.45
C ILE A 328 48.89 41.10 -42.76
N ASN A 329 49.54 40.88 -43.92
CA ASN A 329 48.83 40.76 -45.20
C ASN A 329 48.30 39.35 -45.52
N ASN A 330 48.73 38.32 -44.79
CA ASN A 330 48.18 36.97 -44.93
C ASN A 330 46.96 36.75 -44.00
N GLU A 331 46.93 37.35 -42.81
CA GLU A 331 45.75 37.28 -41.93
C GLU A 331 44.55 38.09 -42.45
N LYS A 332 44.78 39.17 -43.22
CA LYS A 332 43.70 39.91 -43.90
C LYS A 332 43.14 39.22 -45.15
N LYS A 333 43.82 38.21 -45.71
CA LYS A 333 43.32 37.43 -46.86
C LYS A 333 42.56 36.17 -46.45
N GLU A 334 42.78 35.63 -45.25
CA GLU A 334 41.96 34.53 -44.72
C GLU A 334 40.62 35.01 -44.14
N ILE A 335 40.54 36.24 -43.60
CA ILE A 335 39.29 36.79 -43.04
C ILE A 335 38.23 37.15 -44.12
N ILE A 336 38.59 37.22 -45.41
CA ILE A 336 37.64 37.48 -46.51
C ILE A 336 37.20 36.18 -47.22
N LYS A 337 37.75 35.01 -46.87
CA LYS A 337 37.35 33.72 -47.48
C LYS A 337 36.32 32.91 -46.67
N ASP A 338 36.09 33.25 -45.41
CA ASP A 338 35.10 32.60 -44.52
C ASP A 338 33.82 33.43 -44.28
N ARG A 339 33.51 34.37 -45.20
CA ARG A 339 32.28 35.19 -45.14
C ARG A 339 31.52 35.30 -46.46
N ASN A 340 31.46 34.20 -47.22
CA ASN A 340 30.48 33.97 -48.29
C ASN A 340 29.91 32.55 -48.19
#